data_AF-A0A358C2M1-F1
#
_entry.id   AF-A0A358C2M1-F1
#
_cell.length_a   1.000
_cell.length_b   1.000
_cell.length_c   1.000
_cell.angle_alpha   90.00
_cell.angle_beta   90.00
_cell.angle_gamma   90.00
#
_symmetry.space_group_name_H-M   'P 1'
#
loop_
_entity.id
_entity.type
_entity.pdbx_description
1 polymer ?
#
loop_
_entity_poly.entity_id
_entity_poly.type
_entity_poly.pdbx_seq_one_letter_code
_entity_poly.pdbx_strand_id
1 'polypeptide(L)' 'MLAENPHQVEQYRAGKVVLLQFFIGMVQKITQGSANVPKTRELLERRLSDV' A
#
# COMPACT_ATOMS: atom_id res chain seq x y z
N MET A 1 2.78 8.42 4.28
CA MET A 1 1.95 7.56 3.41
C MET A 1 0.94 6.72 4.19
N LEU A 2 1.32 5.67 4.95
CA LEU A 2 0.36 4.88 5.74
C LEU A 2 -0.24 5.71 6.89
N ALA A 3 0.61 6.43 7.64
CA ALA A 3 0.16 7.37 8.68
C ALA A 3 -0.62 8.57 8.14
N GLU A 4 -0.49 8.87 6.85
CA GLU A 4 -1.22 9.98 6.18
C GLU A 4 -2.56 9.52 5.58
N ASN A 5 -2.81 8.21 5.54
CA ASN A 5 -4.03 7.63 4.98
C ASN A 5 -4.64 6.61 5.98
N PRO A 6 -4.92 7.01 7.24
CA PRO A 6 -5.34 6.08 8.28
C PRO A 6 -6.64 5.36 7.92
N HIS A 7 -7.59 6.06 7.29
CA HIS A 7 -8.88 5.50 6.90
C HIS A 7 -8.75 4.39 5.83
N GLN A 8 -7.82 4.54 4.89
CA GLN A 8 -7.53 3.55 3.86
C GLN A 8 -6.80 2.34 4.46
N VAL A 9 -5.98 2.53 5.48
CA VAL A 9 -5.36 1.42 6.22
C VAL A 9 -6.42 0.60 6.95
N GLU A 10 -7.35 1.24 7.66
CA GLU A 10 -8.47 0.56 8.33
C GLU A 10 -9.37 -0.20 7.34
N GLN A 11 -9.70 0.40 6.20
CA GLN A 11 -10.49 -0.27 5.17
C GLN A 11 -9.77 -1.49 4.58
N TYR A 12 -8.45 -1.41 4.38
CA TYR A 12 -7.65 -2.56 3.94
C TYR A 12 -7.70 -3.69 4.97
N ARG A 13 -7.54 -3.36 6.26
CA ARG A 13 -7.67 -4.33 7.37
C ARG A 13 -9.07 -4.92 7.47
N ALA A 14 -10.09 -4.15 7.12
CA ALA A 14 -11.48 -4.63 7.02
C ALA A 14 -11.72 -5.55 5.80
N GLY A 15 -10.67 -5.92 5.05
CA GLY A 15 -10.74 -6.87 3.93
C GLY A 15 -10.85 -6.22 2.55
N LYS A 16 -10.81 -4.88 2.43
CA LYS A 16 -10.75 -4.22 1.11
C LYS A 16 -9.36 -4.30 0.51
N VAL A 17 -9.03 -5.46 -0.05
CA VAL A 17 -7.80 -5.73 -0.80
C VAL A 17 -7.55 -4.77 -1.98
N VAL A 18 -8.59 -4.11 -2.52
CA VAL A 18 -8.44 -3.07 -3.57
C VAL A 18 -7.54 -1.91 -3.14
N LEU A 19 -7.45 -1.63 -1.84
CA LEU A 19 -6.60 -0.55 -1.33
C LEU A 19 -5.11 -0.86 -1.43
N LEU A 20 -4.72 -2.14 -1.55
CA LEU A 20 -3.35 -2.51 -1.87
C LEU A 20 -2.92 -1.91 -3.21
N GLN A 21 -3.80 -1.94 -4.22
CA GLN A 21 -3.54 -1.38 -5.53
C GLN A 21 -3.40 0.15 -5.47
N PHE A 22 -4.18 0.81 -4.60
CA PHE A 22 -4.07 2.24 -4.32
C PHE A 22 -2.70 2.61 -3.71
N PHE A 23 -2.25 1.86 -2.69
CA PHE A 23 -0.94 2.07 -2.09
C PHE A 23 0.21 1.80 -3.08
N ILE A 24 0.11 0.76 -3.91
CA ILE A 24 1.08 0.49 -4.99
C ILE A 24 1.16 1.68 -5.95
N GLY A 25 0.02 2.23 -6.38
CA GLY A 25 -0.01 3.38 -7.29
C GLY A 25 0.62 4.63 -6.68
N MET A 26 0.40 4.88 -5.40
CA MET A 26 1.06 5.98 -4.70
C MET A 26 2.57 5.74 -4.54
N VAL A 27 3.03 4.50 -4.30
CA VAL A 27 4.48 4.20 -4.28
C VAL A 27 5.07 4.48 -5.65
N GLN A 28 4.46 4.00 -6.72
CA GLN A 28 4.93 4.28 -8.08
C GLN A 28 4.98 5.78 -8.38
N LYS A 29 4.01 6.57 -7.88
CA LYS A 29 4.02 8.03 -8.04
C LYS A 29 5.20 8.67 -7.32
N ILE A 30 5.48 8.25 -6.07
CA ILE A 30 6.60 8.78 -5.27
C ILE A 30 7.94 8.38 -5.89
N THR A 31 8.07 7.14 -6.37
CA THR A 31 9.29 6.63 -6.98
C THR A 31 9.39 6.90 -8.48
N GLN A 32 8.44 7.65 -9.05
CA GLN A 32 8.36 7.95 -10.49
C GLN A 32 8.50 6.70 -11.40
N GLY A 33 7.83 5.61 -11.01
CA GLY A 33 7.85 4.34 -11.76
C GLY A 33 9.10 3.48 -11.59
N SER A 34 10.11 3.92 -10.81
CA SER A 34 11.33 3.14 -10.57
C SER A 34 11.15 1.99 -9.56
N ALA A 35 10.02 1.94 -8.84
CA ALA A 35 9.75 0.88 -7.89
C ALA A 35 9.42 -0.46 -8.58
N ASN A 36 10.04 -1.53 -8.10
CA ASN A 36 9.66 -2.89 -8.50
C ASN A 36 8.28 -3.24 -7.95
N VAL A 37 7.29 -3.42 -8.84
CA VAL A 37 5.88 -3.64 -8.47
C VAL A 37 5.65 -4.90 -7.63
N PRO A 38 6.11 -6.11 -8.03
CA PRO A 38 5.93 -7.30 -7.21
C PRO A 38 6.59 -7.18 -5.83
N LYS A 39 7.78 -6.57 -5.74
CA LYS A 39 8.45 -6.36 -4.45
C LYS A 39 7.72 -5.34 -3.57
N THR A 40 7.21 -4.27 -4.18
CA THR A 40 6.42 -3.24 -3.50
C THR A 40 5.14 -3.83 -2.91
N ARG A 41 4.46 -4.72 -3.64
CA ARG A 41 3.27 -5.42 -3.15
C ARG A 41 3.59 -6.22 -1.88
N GLU A 42 4.61 -7.07 -1.92
CA GLU A 42 5.00 -7.91 -0.78
C GLU A 42 5.31 -7.05 0.46
N LEU A 43 6.05 -5.96 0.27
CA LEU A 43 6.39 -5.03 1.36
C LEU A 43 5.16 -4.32 1.92
N LEU A 44 4.22 -3.90 1.08
CA LEU A 44 2.98 -3.26 1.51
C LEU A 44 2.07 -4.23 2.24
N GLU A 45 1.90 -5.46 1.75
CA GLU A 45 1.09 -6.50 2.41
C GLU A 45 1.62 -6.79 3.82
N ARG A 46 2.95 -6.96 3.97
CA ARG A 46 3.57 -7.09 5.29
C ARG A 46 3.30 -5.87 6.16
N ARG A 47 3.58 -4.66 5.66
CA ARG A 47 3.44 -3.42 6.43
C ARG A 47 2.00 -3.10 6.83
N LEU A 48 1.02 -3.53 6.05
CA LEU A 48 -0.40 -3.31 6.33
C LEU A 48 -1.00 -4.39 7.24
N SER A 49 -0.36 -5.57 7.34
CA SER A 49 -0.78 -6.68 8.20
C SER A 49 -0.12 -6.66 9.59
N ASP A 50 1.06 -6.04 9.73
CA ASP A 50 1.88 -6.02 10.95
C ASP A 50 1.67 -4.78 11.85
N VAL A 51 0.64 -3.96 11.58
CA VAL A 51 0.33 -2.72 12.33
C VAL A 51 -1.11 -2.79 12.82
#